data_AF-A0A329TEG9-F1
#
_entry.id   AF-A0A329TEG9-F1
#
_cell.length_a   1.000
_cell.length_b   1.000
_cell.length_c   1.000
_cell.angle_alpha   90.00
_cell.angle_beta   90.00
_cell.angle_gamma   90.00
#
_symmetry.space_group_name_H-M   'P 1'
#
loop_
_entity.id
_entity.type
_entity.pdbx_description
1 polymer ?
#
loop_
_entity_poly.entity_id
_entity_poly.type
_entity_poly.pdbx_seq_one_letter_code
_entity_poly.pdbx_strand_id
1 'polypeptide(L)'
;MEFTVAGEPGEGATCRLDYRAFAYAGKFVVGGTGKALFRTGDGSDAVPDWTPAESLPETVDPTAFEDDVLAGVSFSPDRTDPACCRLRYVTVHVARRGEGIGPELLRRTVSWLADAGYERVRIAVNNPFAYEALYKCGFAYTGERTGLAELELERPADAPAPVRDDPERYRAGLAVFRDRDDAEPVRRFLADRLDDEGGGPAGPPELAGSADPVGSSESAESADPRNTLTDDGPS
;
A
#
# COMPACT_ATOMS: atom_id res chain seq x y z
N MET A 1 9.97 7.51 7.97
CA MET A 1 9.10 6.32 7.87
C MET A 1 9.99 5.12 7.88
N GLU A 2 9.77 4.21 8.80
CA GLU A 2 10.58 3.02 9.02
C GLU A 2 9.74 1.76 8.77
N PHE A 3 10.30 0.80 8.02
CA PHE A 3 9.71 -0.52 7.81
C PHE A 3 10.18 -1.48 8.90
N THR A 4 9.24 -2.15 9.56
CA THR A 4 9.58 -3.16 10.57
C THR A 4 8.67 -4.37 10.43
N VAL A 5 9.24 -5.57 10.51
CA VAL A 5 8.48 -6.81 10.74
C VAL A 5 8.48 -7.07 12.23
N ALA A 6 7.33 -6.87 12.88
CA ALA A 6 7.19 -6.98 14.33
C ALA A 6 7.16 -8.45 14.81
N GLY A 7 7.01 -9.40 13.89
CA GLY A 7 7.22 -10.82 14.15
C GLY A 7 6.66 -11.70 13.03
N GLU A 8 7.19 -12.91 12.96
CA GLU A 8 6.78 -13.94 12.02
C GLU A 8 5.45 -14.61 12.44
N PRO A 9 4.77 -15.29 11.52
CA PRO A 9 3.57 -16.05 11.85
C PRO A 9 3.86 -17.14 12.91
N GLY A 10 3.15 -17.06 14.04
CA GLY A 10 3.29 -18.00 15.16
C GLY A 10 4.14 -17.48 16.32
N GLU A 11 4.87 -16.37 16.16
CA GLU A 11 5.70 -15.78 17.21
C GLU A 11 4.90 -14.95 18.25
N GLY A 12 3.59 -14.80 18.05
CA GLY A 12 2.73 -14.10 19.00
C GLY A 12 2.74 -12.58 18.88
N ALA A 13 3.34 -12.01 17.83
CA ALA A 13 3.42 -10.57 17.64
C ALA A 13 2.04 -9.89 17.60
N THR A 14 1.88 -8.87 18.44
CA THR A 14 0.67 -8.04 18.52
C THR A 14 1.03 -6.57 18.35
N CYS A 15 0.10 -5.79 17.82
CA CYS A 15 0.21 -4.34 17.75
C CYS A 15 -1.18 -3.76 18.02
N ARG A 16 -1.27 -2.85 18.98
CA ARG A 16 -2.53 -2.28 19.43
C ARG A 16 -2.79 -0.97 18.71
N LEU A 17 -3.46 -1.07 17.57
CA LEU A 17 -3.86 0.10 16.78
C LEU A 17 -5.12 0.74 17.35
N ASP A 18 -5.22 2.07 17.29
CA ASP A 18 -6.47 2.78 17.59
C ASP A 18 -7.53 2.43 16.53
N TYR A 19 -8.62 1.79 16.96
CA TYR A 19 -9.70 1.34 16.07
C TYR A 19 -10.45 2.49 15.39
N ARG A 20 -10.32 3.70 15.91
CA ARG A 20 -10.88 4.92 15.30
C ARG A 20 -9.99 5.43 14.17
N ALA A 21 -8.69 5.16 14.24
CA ALA A 21 -7.70 5.54 13.23
C ALA A 21 -7.47 4.45 12.17
N PHE A 22 -7.69 3.18 12.51
CA PHE A 22 -7.35 2.03 11.66
C PHE A 22 -8.53 1.09 11.48
N ALA A 23 -8.82 0.78 10.22
CA ALA A 23 -9.65 -0.37 9.90
C ALA A 23 -8.94 -1.65 10.38
N TYR A 24 -9.73 -2.66 10.78
CA TYR A 24 -9.23 -3.97 11.23
C TYR A 24 -8.31 -3.93 12.45
N ALA A 25 -8.26 -2.86 13.24
CA ALA A 25 -7.38 -2.75 14.41
C ALA A 25 -7.44 -3.97 15.35
N GLY A 26 -8.64 -4.50 15.61
CA GLY A 26 -8.82 -5.71 16.44
C GLY A 26 -8.21 -7.00 15.86
N LYS A 27 -7.77 -7.01 14.60
CA LYS A 27 -7.03 -8.13 13.98
C LYS A 27 -5.52 -8.04 14.22
N PHE A 28 -5.00 -6.86 14.54
CA PHE A 28 -3.58 -6.66 14.82
C PHE A 28 -3.18 -7.10 16.23
N VAL A 29 -4.14 -7.27 17.14
CA VAL A 29 -3.93 -7.83 18.49
C VAL A 29 -3.98 -9.37 18.52
N VAL A 30 -4.21 -10.03 17.39
CA VAL A 30 -4.20 -11.51 17.30
C VAL A 30 -2.77 -11.99 16.99
N GLY A 31 -2.17 -12.77 17.88
CA GLY A 31 -0.75 -13.20 17.80
C GLY A 31 -0.44 -14.34 16.82
N GLY A 32 -1.45 -15.01 16.25
CA GLY A 32 -1.22 -16.14 15.33
C GLY A 32 -0.75 -15.77 13.92
N THR A 33 -0.72 -14.48 13.58
CA THR A 33 -0.32 -13.96 12.26
C THR A 33 0.90 -13.07 12.40
N GLY A 34 1.78 -13.10 11.42
CA GLY A 34 2.89 -12.13 11.31
C GLY A 34 2.36 -10.71 11.06
N LYS A 35 3.20 -9.72 11.35
CA LYS A 35 2.87 -8.29 11.24
C LYS A 35 4.03 -7.52 10.65
N ALA A 36 3.79 -6.79 9.57
CA ALA A 36 4.70 -5.77 9.07
C ALA A 36 4.05 -4.40 9.23
N LEU A 37 4.83 -3.41 9.66
CA LEU A 37 4.38 -2.09 10.03
C LEU A 37 5.24 -1.03 9.34
N PHE A 38 4.61 0.11 9.04
CA PHE A 38 5.34 1.36 8.88
C PHE A 38 5.14 2.23 10.11
N ARG A 39 6.25 2.71 10.67
CA ARG A 39 6.30 3.61 11.82
C ARG A 39 6.94 4.94 11.46
N THR A 40 6.73 5.97 12.26
CA THR A 40 7.56 7.18 12.22
C THR A 40 9.00 6.81 12.60
N GLY A 41 9.99 7.47 11.99
CA GLY A 41 11.39 7.08 12.18
C GLY A 41 12.01 7.62 13.48
N ASP A 42 11.35 8.58 14.11
CA ASP A 42 11.74 9.24 15.34
C ASP A 42 10.85 8.85 16.53
N GLY A 43 9.89 7.95 16.32
CA GLY A 43 8.91 7.52 17.33
C GLY A 43 7.87 8.58 17.69
N SER A 44 7.76 9.65 16.89
CA SER A 44 6.68 10.62 17.05
C SER A 44 5.32 10.05 16.62
N ASP A 45 4.24 10.66 17.10
CA ASP A 45 2.89 10.29 16.66
C ASP A 45 2.77 10.35 15.13
N ALA A 46 2.11 9.35 14.55
CA ALA A 46 1.88 9.23 13.12
C ALA A 46 1.15 10.46 12.54
N VAL A 47 0.28 11.07 13.35
CA VAL A 47 -0.47 12.30 13.05
C VAL A 47 -0.74 13.09 14.35
N PRO A 48 0.21 13.94 14.82
CA PRO A 48 0.12 14.59 16.13
C PRO A 48 -1.14 15.44 16.36
N ASP A 49 -1.65 16.08 15.30
CA ASP A 49 -2.83 16.96 15.39
C ASP A 49 -4.15 16.22 15.11
N TRP A 50 -4.13 14.90 14.92
CA TRP A 50 -5.34 14.16 14.60
C TRP A 50 -6.18 13.92 15.86
N THR A 51 -7.43 14.37 15.82
CA THR A 51 -8.42 14.07 16.85
C THR A 51 -9.53 13.19 16.29
N PRO A 52 -9.83 12.03 16.90
CA PRO A 52 -10.93 11.17 16.49
C PRO A 52 -12.28 11.84 16.74
N ALA A 53 -13.23 11.61 15.84
CA ALA A 53 -14.60 12.14 15.97
C ALA A 53 -15.34 11.57 17.19
N GLU A 54 -15.02 10.33 17.56
CA GLU A 54 -15.61 9.65 18.71
C GLU A 54 -14.59 9.58 19.87
N SER A 55 -15.04 9.91 21.08
CA SER A 55 -14.26 9.76 22.30
C SER A 55 -14.06 8.28 22.67
N LEU A 56 -12.96 7.98 23.37
CA LEU A 56 -12.80 6.64 23.94
C LEU A 56 -13.80 6.40 25.07
N PRO A 57 -14.34 5.19 25.20
CA PRO A 57 -14.97 4.77 26.45
C PRO A 57 -13.97 4.86 27.61
N GLU A 58 -14.44 5.22 28.81
CA GLU A 58 -13.60 5.36 30.02
C GLU A 58 -12.83 4.07 30.37
N THR A 59 -13.31 2.92 29.90
CA THR A 59 -12.66 1.61 30.12
C THR A 59 -11.43 1.38 29.26
N VAL A 60 -11.11 2.27 28.33
CA VAL A 60 -10.00 2.12 27.39
C VAL A 60 -8.91 3.12 27.74
N ASP A 61 -7.74 2.60 28.11
CA ASP A 61 -6.53 3.39 28.29
C ASP A 61 -5.99 3.86 26.91
N PRO A 62 -5.94 5.16 26.63
CA PRO A 62 -5.40 5.70 25.37
C PRO A 62 -3.91 5.39 25.19
N THR A 63 -3.14 5.29 26.27
CA THR A 63 -1.67 5.06 26.20
C THR A 63 -1.32 3.63 25.83
N ALA A 64 -2.32 2.73 25.77
CA ALA A 64 -2.13 1.36 25.32
C ALA A 64 -2.04 1.25 23.79
N PHE A 65 -2.41 2.30 23.05
CA PHE A 65 -2.30 2.31 21.59
C PHE A 65 -0.88 2.68 21.15
N GLU A 66 -0.47 2.14 20.01
CA GLU A 66 0.76 2.56 19.34
C GLU A 66 0.44 3.71 18.39
N ASP A 67 0.91 4.90 18.75
CA ASP A 67 0.63 6.18 18.10
C ASP A 67 1.59 6.50 16.95
N ASP A 68 2.78 5.91 16.94
CA ASP A 68 3.82 6.05 15.91
C ASP A 68 3.54 5.26 14.61
N VAL A 69 2.53 4.38 14.61
CA VAL A 69 2.21 3.53 13.45
C VAL A 69 1.48 4.32 12.37
N LEU A 70 1.98 4.27 11.14
CA LEU A 70 1.39 4.89 9.94
C LEU A 70 0.48 3.91 9.18
N ALA A 71 0.91 2.65 9.09
CA ALA A 71 0.21 1.59 8.38
C ALA A 71 0.66 0.21 8.87
N GLY A 72 -0.18 -0.80 8.66
CA GLY A 72 0.12 -2.17 9.03
C GLY A 72 -0.47 -3.19 8.07
N VAL A 73 0.22 -4.33 7.93
CA VAL A 73 -0.27 -5.52 7.25
C VAL A 73 -0.06 -6.76 8.11
N SER A 74 -1.12 -7.56 8.25
CA SER A 74 -1.09 -8.88 8.86
C SER A 74 -0.96 -9.94 7.77
N PHE A 75 -0.17 -10.99 8.02
CA PHE A 75 0.06 -12.07 7.07
C PHE A 75 0.26 -13.43 7.73
N SER A 76 0.18 -14.50 6.96
CA SER A 76 0.35 -15.88 7.44
C SER A 76 0.59 -16.85 6.29
N PRO A 77 1.16 -18.04 6.54
CA PRO A 77 1.18 -19.11 5.55
C PRO A 77 -0.24 -19.47 5.07
N ASP A 78 -0.35 -19.87 3.82
CA ASP A 78 -1.51 -20.60 3.33
C ASP A 78 -1.58 -21.96 4.06
N ARG A 79 -2.80 -22.41 4.34
CA ARG A 79 -3.02 -23.66 5.09
C ARG A 79 -2.75 -24.92 4.26
N THR A 80 -2.77 -24.78 2.95
CA THR A 80 -2.70 -25.87 1.97
C THR A 80 -1.43 -25.81 1.12
N ASP A 81 -0.74 -24.66 1.12
CA ASP A 81 0.49 -24.43 0.37
C ASP A 81 1.52 -23.69 1.25
N PRO A 82 2.51 -24.38 1.84
CA PRO A 82 3.50 -23.74 2.70
C PRO A 82 4.42 -22.76 1.95
N ALA A 83 4.52 -22.84 0.62
CA ALA A 83 5.29 -21.89 -0.19
C ALA A 83 4.50 -20.60 -0.48
N CYS A 84 3.21 -20.55 -0.11
CA CYS A 84 2.36 -19.39 -0.30
C CYS A 84 2.11 -18.64 1.02
N CYS A 85 2.34 -17.32 1.00
CA CYS A 85 1.91 -16.43 2.07
C CYS A 85 0.61 -15.71 1.70
N ARG A 86 -0.32 -15.62 2.65
CA ARG A 86 -1.53 -14.81 2.55
C ARG A 86 -1.41 -13.52 3.35
N LEU A 87 -1.51 -12.40 2.67
CA LEU A 87 -1.80 -11.12 3.32
C LEU A 87 -3.28 -11.11 3.72
N ARG A 88 -3.55 -10.76 4.96
CA ARG A 88 -4.86 -10.93 5.61
C ARG A 88 -5.59 -9.60 5.77
N TYR A 89 -4.92 -8.61 6.35
CA TYR A 89 -5.50 -7.30 6.63
C TYR A 89 -4.46 -6.24 6.35
N VAL A 90 -4.81 -5.26 5.54
CA VAL A 90 -3.97 -4.09 5.25
C VAL A 90 -4.73 -2.87 5.77
N THR A 91 -4.05 -2.00 6.51
CA THR A 91 -4.65 -0.82 7.09
C THR A 91 -3.67 0.35 7.08
N VAL A 92 -4.21 1.55 6.89
CA VAL A 92 -3.47 2.82 6.89
C VAL A 92 -4.26 3.79 7.77
N HIS A 93 -3.55 4.59 8.54
CA HIS A 93 -4.12 5.61 9.40
C HIS A 93 -5.09 6.48 8.58
N VAL A 94 -6.32 6.69 9.07
CA VAL A 94 -7.38 7.38 8.31
C VAL A 94 -6.93 8.70 7.70
N ALA A 95 -6.19 9.51 8.45
CA ALA A 95 -5.70 10.82 8.02
C ALA A 95 -4.49 10.77 7.05
N ARG A 96 -3.93 9.59 6.79
CA ARG A 96 -2.77 9.39 5.89
C ARG A 96 -3.11 8.57 4.64
N ARG A 97 -4.41 8.31 4.42
CA ARG A 97 -4.89 7.61 3.24
C ARG A 97 -4.70 8.47 1.99
N GLY A 98 -4.34 7.84 0.88
CA GLY A 98 -4.08 8.53 -0.39
C GLY A 98 -2.62 8.96 -0.60
N GLU A 99 -1.77 8.93 0.44
CA GLU A 99 -0.34 9.29 0.35
C GLU A 99 0.55 8.18 -0.24
N GLY A 100 -0.01 7.06 -0.68
CA GLY A 100 0.77 5.93 -1.22
C GLY A 100 1.43 5.02 -0.17
N ILE A 101 1.19 5.25 1.13
CA ILE A 101 1.77 4.46 2.24
C ILE A 101 1.40 2.97 2.14
N GLY A 102 0.13 2.66 1.86
CA GLY A 102 -0.34 1.27 1.73
C GLY A 102 0.39 0.47 0.65
N PRO A 103 0.44 0.94 -0.61
CA PRO A 103 1.22 0.31 -1.67
C PRO A 103 2.71 0.12 -1.34
N GLU A 104 3.36 1.12 -0.74
CA GLU A 104 4.78 1.01 -0.36
C GLU A 104 4.98 -0.01 0.77
N LEU A 105 4.04 -0.10 1.72
CA LEU A 105 4.06 -1.12 2.79
C LEU A 105 3.97 -2.52 2.20
N LEU A 106 3.05 -2.71 1.26
CA LEU A 106 2.86 -3.99 0.58
C LEU A 106 4.10 -4.38 -0.22
N ARG A 107 4.73 -3.44 -0.93
CA ARG A 107 5.95 -3.69 -1.69
C ARG A 107 7.10 -4.16 -0.79
N ARG A 108 7.33 -3.46 0.33
CA ARG A 108 8.35 -3.86 1.33
C ARG A 108 8.04 -5.22 1.96
N THR A 109 6.77 -5.45 2.28
CA THR A 109 6.33 -6.73 2.87
C THR A 109 6.52 -7.89 1.90
N VAL A 110 6.17 -7.73 0.61
CA VAL A 110 6.37 -8.81 -0.38
C VAL A 110 7.86 -9.08 -0.61
N SER A 111 8.70 -8.04 -0.67
CA SER A 111 10.16 -8.22 -0.73
C SER A 111 10.67 -9.03 0.45
N TRP A 112 10.27 -8.67 1.68
CA TRP A 112 10.65 -9.40 2.88
C TRP A 112 10.15 -10.85 2.86
N LEU A 113 8.93 -11.10 2.37
CA LEU A 113 8.39 -12.45 2.24
C LEU A 113 9.15 -13.30 1.22
N ALA A 114 9.64 -12.71 0.13
CA ALA A 114 10.51 -13.41 -0.82
C ALA A 114 11.83 -13.82 -0.15
N ASP A 115 12.45 -12.91 0.60
CA ASP A 115 13.67 -13.18 1.36
C ASP A 115 13.46 -14.24 2.45
N ALA A 116 12.25 -14.31 3.02
CA ALA A 116 11.83 -15.34 3.97
C ALA A 116 11.53 -16.71 3.30
N GLY A 117 11.64 -16.83 1.98
CA GLY A 117 11.52 -18.09 1.24
C GLY A 117 10.11 -18.42 0.74
N TYR A 118 9.15 -17.49 0.80
CA TYR A 118 7.86 -17.68 0.14
C TYR A 118 8.00 -17.50 -1.38
N GLU A 119 7.42 -18.40 -2.14
CA GLU A 119 7.43 -18.33 -3.61
C GLU A 119 6.26 -17.49 -4.15
N ARG A 120 5.14 -17.46 -3.42
CA ARG A 120 3.89 -16.82 -3.86
C ARG A 120 3.26 -16.00 -2.74
N VAL A 121 2.68 -14.86 -3.10
CA VAL A 121 1.88 -14.05 -2.19
C VAL A 121 0.46 -13.91 -2.72
N ARG A 122 -0.53 -14.12 -1.84
CA ARG A 122 -1.96 -13.99 -2.13
C ARG A 122 -2.64 -13.01 -1.19
N ILE A 123 -3.71 -12.41 -1.66
CA ILE A 123 -4.59 -11.56 -0.87
C ILE A 123 -5.99 -11.58 -1.48
N ALA A 124 -7.02 -11.55 -0.62
CA ALA A 124 -8.39 -11.41 -1.04
C ALA A 124 -8.90 -10.03 -0.65
N VAL A 125 -9.55 -9.31 -1.58
CA VAL A 125 -10.05 -7.95 -1.33
C VAL A 125 -11.49 -7.78 -1.78
N ASN A 126 -12.27 -7.02 -1.01
CA ASN A 126 -13.64 -6.66 -1.34
C ASN A 126 -13.81 -5.17 -1.70
N ASN A 127 -12.73 -4.42 -1.84
CA ASN A 127 -12.74 -2.98 -2.10
C ASN A 127 -12.00 -2.67 -3.42
N PRO A 128 -12.62 -1.96 -4.38
CA PRO A 128 -11.98 -1.62 -5.65
C PRO A 128 -10.73 -0.75 -5.51
N PHE A 129 -10.63 0.10 -4.49
CA PHE A 129 -9.41 0.88 -4.23
C PHE A 129 -8.25 0.00 -3.75
N ALA A 130 -8.55 -1.06 -2.98
CA ALA A 130 -7.54 -2.04 -2.57
C ALA A 130 -7.12 -2.92 -3.75
N TYR A 131 -8.07 -3.31 -4.60
CA TYR A 131 -7.82 -4.02 -5.86
C TYR A 131 -6.84 -3.23 -6.76
N GLU A 132 -7.11 -1.95 -6.96
CA GLU A 132 -6.24 -1.02 -7.69
C GLU A 132 -4.85 -0.91 -7.08
N ALA A 133 -4.77 -0.71 -5.76
CA ALA A 133 -3.50 -0.60 -5.05
C ALA A 133 -2.65 -1.86 -5.21
N LEU A 134 -3.28 -3.05 -5.23
CA LEU A 134 -2.59 -4.32 -5.42
C LEU A 134 -2.04 -4.49 -6.84
N TYR A 135 -2.75 -4.03 -7.86
CA TYR A 135 -2.22 -3.98 -9.23
C TYR A 135 -0.98 -3.07 -9.34
N LYS A 136 -0.94 -1.96 -8.59
CA LYS A 136 0.27 -1.12 -8.46
C LYS A 136 1.42 -1.86 -7.78
N CYS A 137 1.13 -2.81 -6.90
CA CYS A 137 2.13 -3.66 -6.23
C CYS A 137 2.50 -4.93 -7.02
N GLY A 138 2.05 -5.05 -8.27
CA GLY A 138 2.36 -6.17 -9.16
C GLY A 138 1.51 -7.42 -8.95
N PHE A 139 0.43 -7.34 -8.17
CA PHE A 139 -0.55 -8.42 -8.09
C PHE A 139 -1.46 -8.42 -9.33
N ALA A 140 -2.05 -9.57 -9.63
CA ALA A 140 -3.11 -9.68 -10.63
C ALA A 140 -4.28 -10.50 -10.11
N TYR A 141 -5.48 -10.19 -10.60
CA TYR A 141 -6.67 -10.98 -10.33
C TYR A 141 -6.55 -12.39 -10.89
N THR A 142 -6.85 -13.39 -10.06
CA THR A 142 -6.76 -14.80 -10.45
C THR A 142 -7.94 -15.25 -11.30
N GLY A 143 -9.07 -14.52 -11.25
CA GLY A 143 -10.38 -14.98 -11.74
C GLY A 143 -11.24 -15.58 -10.63
N GLU A 144 -10.67 -15.88 -9.47
CA GLU A 144 -11.37 -16.53 -8.37
C GLU A 144 -12.00 -15.51 -7.41
N ARG A 145 -13.16 -15.86 -6.88
CA ARG A 145 -13.81 -15.13 -5.79
C ARG A 145 -13.83 -16.02 -4.56
N THR A 146 -13.44 -15.48 -3.43
CA THR A 146 -13.58 -16.15 -2.13
C THR A 146 -14.93 -15.77 -1.50
N GLY A 147 -15.16 -16.12 -0.25
CA GLY A 147 -16.39 -15.73 0.47
C GLY A 147 -16.62 -14.21 0.48
N LEU A 148 -17.81 -13.76 0.89
CA LEU A 148 -18.18 -12.33 0.98
C LEU A 148 -17.88 -11.48 -0.28
N ALA A 149 -17.84 -12.12 -1.46
CA ALA A 149 -17.49 -11.48 -2.72
C ALA A 149 -16.10 -10.83 -2.74
N GLU A 150 -15.15 -11.35 -1.96
CA GLU A 150 -13.74 -10.96 -2.08
C GLU A 150 -13.14 -11.53 -3.37
N LEU A 151 -12.33 -10.74 -4.07
CA LEU A 151 -11.58 -11.15 -5.24
C LEU A 151 -10.18 -11.58 -4.81
N GLU A 152 -9.74 -12.74 -5.27
CA GLU A 152 -8.39 -13.22 -4.98
C GLU A 152 -7.39 -12.65 -5.99
N LEU A 153 -6.32 -12.03 -5.49
CA LEU A 153 -5.20 -11.57 -6.28
C LEU A 153 -3.93 -12.28 -5.81
N GLU A 154 -3.03 -12.52 -6.75
CA GLU A 154 -1.76 -13.16 -6.46
C GLU A 154 -0.61 -12.60 -7.29
N ARG A 155 0.61 -12.87 -6.83
CA ARG A 155 1.84 -12.74 -7.62
C ARG A 155 2.93 -13.69 -7.10
N PRO A 156 3.93 -14.05 -7.92
CA PRO A 156 5.21 -14.51 -7.42
C PRO A 156 5.79 -13.51 -6.41
N ALA A 157 6.50 -13.99 -5.40
CA ALA A 157 7.08 -13.10 -4.39
C ALA A 157 8.22 -12.23 -4.97
N ASP A 158 8.98 -12.78 -5.91
CA ASP A 158 10.16 -12.16 -6.53
C ASP A 158 9.87 -11.31 -7.78
N ALA A 159 8.72 -11.49 -8.43
CA ALA A 159 8.34 -10.77 -9.64
C ALA A 159 6.85 -10.37 -9.66
N PRO A 160 6.44 -9.37 -10.46
CA PRO A 160 5.03 -9.11 -10.74
C PRO A 160 4.32 -10.33 -11.35
N ALA A 161 3.00 -10.40 -11.21
CA ALA A 161 2.21 -11.46 -11.82
C ALA A 161 2.29 -11.38 -13.36
N PRO A 162 2.50 -12.50 -14.09
CA PRO A 162 2.67 -12.49 -15.56
C PRO A 162 1.48 -11.93 -16.34
N VAL A 163 0.27 -12.07 -15.79
CA VAL A 163 -0.99 -11.61 -16.39
C VAL A 163 -1.43 -10.24 -15.86
N ARG A 164 -0.54 -9.52 -15.17
CA ARG A 164 -0.86 -8.24 -14.54
C ARG A 164 -1.18 -7.16 -15.57
N ASP A 165 -0.45 -7.14 -16.68
CA ASP A 165 -0.61 -6.14 -17.73
C ASP A 165 -1.75 -6.48 -18.71
N ASP A 166 -2.49 -7.56 -18.47
CA ASP A 166 -3.71 -7.92 -19.20
C ASP A 166 -4.85 -6.96 -18.81
N PRO A 167 -5.28 -6.06 -19.71
CA PRO A 167 -6.32 -5.09 -19.42
C PRO A 167 -7.70 -5.74 -19.26
N GLU A 168 -7.97 -6.87 -19.93
CA GLU A 168 -9.25 -7.56 -19.82
C GLU A 168 -9.39 -8.19 -18.44
N ARG A 169 -8.33 -8.83 -17.94
CA ARG A 169 -8.31 -9.43 -16.60
C ARG A 169 -8.48 -8.41 -15.49
N TYR A 170 -7.80 -7.27 -15.61
CA TYR A 170 -7.93 -6.15 -14.68
C TYR A 170 -9.36 -5.58 -14.65
N ARG A 171 -9.96 -5.37 -15.82
CA ARG A 171 -11.34 -4.86 -15.92
C ARG A 171 -12.36 -5.90 -15.45
N ALA A 172 -12.13 -7.18 -15.72
CA ALA A 172 -13.00 -8.27 -15.27
C ALA A 172 -13.14 -8.29 -13.75
N GLY A 173 -12.05 -8.01 -13.02
CA GLY A 173 -12.12 -7.87 -11.56
C GLY A 173 -12.86 -6.59 -11.13
N LEU A 174 -12.56 -5.44 -11.74
CA LEU A 174 -13.27 -4.19 -11.43
C LEU A 174 -14.79 -4.28 -11.65
N ALA A 175 -15.21 -4.97 -12.72
CA ALA A 175 -16.62 -5.17 -13.04
C ALA A 175 -17.39 -5.90 -11.92
N VAL A 176 -16.73 -6.73 -11.09
CA VAL A 176 -17.35 -7.42 -9.96
C VAL A 176 -17.80 -6.46 -8.85
N PHE A 177 -17.16 -5.30 -8.72
CA PHE A 177 -17.53 -4.30 -7.73
C PHE A 177 -18.72 -3.44 -8.17
N ARG A 178 -19.06 -3.41 -9.46
CA ARG A 178 -20.12 -2.54 -10.01
C ARG A 178 -21.51 -2.85 -9.46
N ASP A 179 -21.81 -4.11 -9.18
CA ASP A 179 -23.15 -4.56 -8.77
C ASP A 179 -23.44 -4.30 -7.27
N ARG A 180 -22.64 -3.48 -6.59
CA ARG A 180 -22.73 -3.23 -5.15
C ARG A 180 -23.33 -1.86 -4.86
N ASP A 181 -24.12 -1.77 -3.80
CA ASP A 181 -24.65 -0.50 -3.27
C ASP A 181 -23.53 0.26 -2.54
N ASP A 182 -22.63 0.84 -3.34
CA ASP A 182 -21.44 1.53 -2.87
C ASP A 182 -21.61 3.07 -2.87
N ALA A 183 -20.77 3.74 -2.08
CA ALA A 183 -20.72 5.19 -2.00
C ALA A 183 -20.30 5.85 -3.33
N GLU A 184 -20.68 7.12 -3.52
CA GLU A 184 -20.39 7.90 -4.74
C GLU A 184 -18.91 7.86 -5.20
N PRO A 185 -17.89 7.96 -4.32
CA PRO A 185 -16.50 7.89 -4.76
C PRO A 185 -16.13 6.55 -5.41
N VAL A 186 -16.73 5.45 -4.95
CA VAL A 186 -16.51 4.12 -5.54
C VAL A 186 -17.15 4.05 -6.92
N ARG A 187 -18.39 4.55 -7.05
CA ARG A 187 -19.10 4.57 -8.34
C ARG A 187 -18.35 5.38 -9.39
N ARG A 188 -17.87 6.57 -9.04
CA ARG A 188 -17.01 7.37 -9.92
C ARG A 188 -15.72 6.62 -10.30
N PHE A 189 -15.03 6.08 -9.30
CA PHE A 189 -13.80 5.32 -9.54
C PHE A 189 -14.00 4.15 -10.52
N LEU A 190 -15.12 3.43 -10.43
CA LEU A 190 -15.43 2.34 -11.34
C LEU A 190 -15.80 2.84 -12.74
N ALA A 191 -16.60 3.90 -12.84
CA ALA A 191 -17.00 4.52 -14.11
C ALA A 191 -15.79 5.00 -14.93
N ASP A 192 -14.85 5.69 -14.27
CA ASP A 192 -13.60 6.20 -14.87
C ASP A 192 -12.76 5.08 -15.49
N ARG A 193 -12.85 3.85 -14.97
CA ARG A 193 -11.97 2.73 -15.35
C ARG A 193 -12.61 1.74 -16.31
N LEU A 194 -13.93 1.65 -16.29
CA LEU A 194 -14.69 0.68 -17.08
C LEU A 194 -15.34 1.28 -18.33
N ASP A 195 -14.99 2.52 -18.68
CA ASP A 195 -15.43 3.23 -19.90
C ASP A 195 -16.90 3.67 -19.93
N ASP A 196 -17.44 4.06 -18.78
CA ASP A 196 -18.81 4.57 -18.72
C ASP A 196 -18.90 6.06 -19.16
N GLU A 197 -17.75 6.76 -19.31
CA GLU A 197 -17.68 8.20 -19.68
C GLU A 197 -16.99 8.49 -21.04
N GLY A 198 -16.73 7.48 -21.88
CA GLY A 198 -16.35 7.67 -23.30
C GLY A 198 -14.87 7.98 -23.59
N GLY A 199 -13.98 7.67 -22.64
CA GLY A 199 -12.51 7.84 -22.76
C GLY A 199 -11.74 6.59 -23.22
N GLY A 200 -12.43 5.48 -23.47
CA GLY A 200 -11.82 4.16 -23.63
C GLY A 200 -11.55 3.50 -22.27
N PRO A 201 -11.63 2.17 -22.16
CA PRO A 201 -11.50 1.50 -20.87
C PRO A 201 -10.05 1.55 -20.39
N ALA A 202 -9.84 1.81 -19.10
CA ALA A 202 -8.50 1.97 -18.54
C ALA A 202 -7.74 0.63 -18.56
N GLY A 203 -6.43 0.69 -18.85
CA GLY A 203 -5.53 -0.43 -18.58
C GLY A 203 -5.24 -0.58 -17.08
N PRO A 204 -4.52 -1.63 -16.69
CA PRO A 204 -3.97 -1.74 -15.34
C PRO A 204 -3.10 -0.50 -15.04
N PRO A 205 -3.03 -0.02 -13.79
CA PRO A 205 -2.22 1.16 -13.43
C PRO A 205 -0.72 0.95 -13.74
N GLU A 206 0.17 1.89 -13.49
CA GLU A 206 1.61 1.61 -13.51
C GLU A 206 2.07 0.93 -12.21
N LEU A 207 3.22 0.24 -12.26
CA LEU A 207 3.83 -0.33 -11.05
C LEU A 207 4.33 0.80 -10.14
N ALA A 208 4.00 0.72 -8.85
CA ALA A 208 4.48 1.66 -7.84
C ALA A 208 6.02 1.57 -7.74
N GLY A 209 6.69 2.70 -7.89
CA GLY A 209 8.16 2.78 -7.84
C GLY A 209 8.87 2.56 -9.19
N SER A 210 8.15 2.49 -10.30
CA SER A 210 8.72 2.45 -11.66
C SER A 210 9.10 3.82 -12.24
N ALA A 211 9.02 4.90 -11.44
CA ALA A 211 9.62 6.16 -11.82
C ALA A 211 11.15 6.01 -11.75
N ASP A 212 11.79 5.85 -12.92
CA ASP A 212 13.19 6.20 -13.08
C ASP A 212 13.41 7.63 -12.54
N PRO A 213 14.49 7.90 -11.78
CA PRO A 213 14.92 9.27 -11.53
C PRO A 213 15.42 9.85 -12.85
N VAL A 214 14.52 10.36 -13.68
CA VAL A 214 14.91 11.07 -14.91
C VAL A 214 15.58 12.38 -14.50
N GLY A 215 16.90 12.42 -14.70
CA GLY A 215 17.56 13.64 -15.16
C GLY A 215 18.75 14.16 -14.37
N SER A 216 19.73 13.31 -14.04
CA SER A 216 21.11 13.78 -13.96
C SER A 216 21.57 14.14 -15.38
N SER A 217 21.52 15.42 -15.75
CA SER A 217 22.34 15.90 -16.86
C SER A 217 23.73 16.23 -16.32
N GLU A 218 24.67 15.30 -16.48
CA GLU A 218 26.08 15.63 -16.49
C GLU A 218 26.39 16.50 -17.71
N SER A 219 27.12 17.59 -17.48
CA SER A 219 28.24 17.98 -18.34
C SER A 219 29.18 18.86 -17.53
N ALA A 220 30.37 18.31 -17.29
CA ALA A 220 31.49 18.96 -16.66
C ALA A 220 32.19 19.96 -17.62
N GLU A 221 32.98 20.82 -16.98
CA GLU A 221 34.15 21.55 -17.51
C GLU A 221 33.98 22.89 -18.27
N SER A 222 34.23 23.97 -17.49
CA SER A 222 35.37 24.89 -17.63
C SER A 222 35.68 25.52 -19.01
N ALA A 223 35.42 26.83 -19.11
CA ALA A 223 36.43 27.80 -19.57
C ALA A 223 35.98 29.24 -19.26
N ASP A 224 36.79 29.93 -18.46
CA ASP A 224 36.82 31.39 -18.28
C ASP A 224 37.14 32.11 -19.61
N PRO A 225 36.40 33.18 -19.96
CA PRO A 225 37.00 34.30 -20.65
C PRO A 225 36.82 35.58 -19.83
N ARG A 226 37.94 36.01 -19.25
CA ARG A 226 38.18 37.35 -18.74
C ARG A 226 37.54 38.43 -19.63
N ASN A 227 37.18 39.50 -18.93
CA ASN A 227 37.28 40.88 -19.37
C ASN A 227 36.04 41.47 -20.07
N THR A 228 35.18 42.11 -19.28
CA THR A 228 34.72 43.46 -19.63
C THR A 228 35.32 44.44 -18.62
N LEU A 229 36.25 45.22 -19.16
CA LEU A 229 36.96 46.34 -18.60
C LEU A 229 36.06 47.60 -18.70
N THR A 230 36.39 48.63 -17.91
CA THR A 230 35.91 50.04 -17.93
C THR A 230 34.59 50.32 -17.20
N ASP A 231 34.41 51.39 -16.40
CA ASP A 231 35.19 52.63 -16.26
C ASP A 231 34.86 53.38 -14.93
N ASP A 232 35.65 54.42 -14.66
CA ASP A 232 35.46 55.59 -13.79
C ASP A 232 35.72 55.42 -12.28
N GLY A 233 36.64 56.15 -11.62
CA GLY A 233 37.31 57.43 -11.95
C GLY A 233 37.98 58.00 -10.67
N PRO A 234 38.61 59.19 -10.71
CA PRO A 234 39.98 59.39 -10.24
C PRO A 234 40.15 60.17 -8.91
N SER A 235 41.28 59.92 -8.22
CA SER A 235 42.40 60.87 -7.94
C SER A 235 43.29 60.37 -6.80
#